data_AF-A0AAD4MQP3-F1
#
_entry.id   AF-A0AAD4MQP3-F1
#
_cell.length_a   1.000
_cell.length_b   1.000
_cell.length_c   1.000
_cell.angle_alpha   90.00
_cell.angle_beta   90.00
_cell.angle_gamma   90.00
#
_symmetry.space_group_name_H-M   'P 1'
#
loop_
_entity.id
_entity.type
_entity.pdbx_description
1 polymer ?
#
loop_
_entity_poly.entity_id
_entity_poly.type
_entity_poly.pdbx_seq_one_letter_code
_entity_poly.pdbx_strand_id
1 'polypeptide(L)'
;MPKFGPPHGIAHDRPSIGKDSSLEQKSMFENRDLIKLSSSFGGIKLDSDSGLTRFNRRWIVWGLNQDKNKQWDDRLQPIICVDDADSFQSVCEYFRDFQESTNRCDHYFFKEDIYPSWDDPSNVNGGRWLDRSKNFLDTWMRLMIALAGEHFGSEFMELICGAALIVKRAKNVIALWIRPTVSDTIKIEIGSAFKKILQLSDCDRIVYEKHPYCNPSRNLSTVLMIYGLNIEQFNCSKIFNLLCMYGDCLRVKFLTPGSNTCMVEMRSAADTLSVIDHLTGLWLYGKEIQFVSSHREFTRLQSTRRTFALPDGSPAFMDFSQYPHLFRFQSPKCVSNNNLALPSKRLYFCQAPKNATTAQIMRIFEEYAGVVPHRVIFFDSGRNKERSSNSSGIIIFDSIDEAIEGLLMCNHVPFANKRQYDMLKLSFALDDEENHNEDNIKSSS
;
A
#
# COMPACT_ATOMS: atom_id res chain seq x y z
N MET A 1 -57.35 -12.97 61.53
CA MET A 1 -56.25 -12.73 62.49
C MET A 1 -55.45 -11.52 62.02
N PRO A 2 -55.37 -10.43 62.82
CA PRO A 2 -54.78 -9.14 62.43
C PRO A 2 -53.46 -8.82 63.18
N LYS A 3 -52.93 -7.61 62.90
CA LYS A 3 -51.90 -6.79 63.60
C LYS A 3 -50.47 -6.91 63.00
N PHE A 4 -49.67 -5.85 62.82
CA PHE A 4 -49.50 -4.60 63.58
C PHE A 4 -49.05 -3.42 62.68
N GLY A 5 -49.38 -2.18 63.08
CA GLY A 5 -48.78 -0.93 62.58
C GLY A 5 -47.61 -0.43 63.47
N PRO A 6 -47.31 0.88 63.49
CA PRO A 6 -46.18 1.57 62.84
C PRO A 6 -45.08 2.04 63.83
N PRO A 7 -44.07 2.85 63.45
CA PRO A 7 -44.25 4.31 63.64
C PRO A 7 -43.52 5.25 62.65
N HIS A 8 -44.02 6.49 62.60
CA HIS A 8 -43.32 7.68 62.13
C HIS A 8 -42.06 7.97 62.97
N GLY A 9 -41.02 8.53 62.34
CA GLY A 9 -39.88 9.07 63.08
C GLY A 9 -38.83 9.79 62.23
N ILE A 10 -38.99 11.12 62.15
CA ILE A 10 -37.95 12.16 62.22
C ILE A 10 -36.94 12.26 61.06
N ALA A 11 -37.12 13.34 60.29
CA ALA A 11 -36.12 13.92 59.41
C ALA A 11 -34.87 14.34 60.20
N HIS A 12 -33.72 13.79 59.84
CA HIS A 12 -32.43 14.41 60.12
C HIS A 12 -31.96 15.10 58.86
N ASP A 13 -32.00 16.44 58.89
CA ASP A 13 -31.19 17.28 58.04
C ASP A 13 -29.73 16.85 58.16
N ARG A 14 -29.14 16.42 57.04
CA ARG A 14 -27.70 16.45 56.85
C ARG A 14 -27.37 17.43 55.74
N PRO A 15 -26.29 18.20 55.89
CA PRO A 15 -26.01 19.35 55.04
C PRO A 15 -25.75 18.89 53.61
N SER A 16 -26.31 19.62 52.66
CA SER A 16 -25.90 19.67 51.27
C SER A 16 -24.40 19.98 51.19
N ILE A 17 -23.58 18.95 51.12
CA ILE A 17 -22.19 19.07 50.67
C ILE A 17 -22.27 19.48 49.21
N GLY A 18 -21.90 20.74 48.95
CA GLY A 18 -21.85 21.33 47.63
C GLY A 18 -21.11 20.42 46.66
N LYS A 19 -21.68 20.30 45.46
CA LYS A 19 -20.97 19.82 44.28
C LYS A 19 -19.87 20.83 43.94
N ASP A 20 -18.74 20.74 44.62
CA ASP A 20 -17.49 21.29 44.12
C ASP A 20 -16.79 20.18 43.33
N SER A 21 -17.27 19.99 42.10
CA SER A 21 -16.59 19.18 41.09
C SER A 21 -16.55 19.91 39.75
N SER A 22 -16.32 21.23 39.81
CA SER A 22 -15.80 22.01 38.69
C SER A 22 -14.30 22.22 38.91
N LEU A 23 -13.54 21.12 38.91
CA LEU A 23 -12.16 21.20 38.46
C LEU A 23 -12.26 21.51 36.96
N GLU A 24 -12.13 22.80 36.65
CA GLU A 24 -12.02 23.33 35.29
C GLU A 24 -11.03 22.47 34.50
N GLN A 25 -11.53 21.60 33.63
CA GLN A 25 -10.77 21.08 32.51
C GLN A 25 -10.55 22.26 31.56
N LYS A 26 -9.49 23.04 31.81
CA LYS A 26 -9.01 24.01 30.83
C LYS A 26 -8.60 23.23 29.58
N SER A 27 -9.43 23.35 28.55
CA SER A 27 -9.19 22.82 27.20
C SER A 27 -7.83 23.31 26.70
N MET A 28 -6.91 22.39 26.37
CA MET A 28 -5.59 22.74 25.80
C MET A 28 -5.70 23.43 24.44
N PHE A 29 -6.88 23.40 23.80
CA PHE A 29 -7.13 24.05 22.52
C PHE A 29 -7.12 25.59 22.58
N GLU A 30 -7.07 26.19 23.78
CA GLU A 30 -6.99 27.64 23.98
C GLU A 30 -5.60 28.17 24.37
N ASN A 31 -4.58 27.32 24.58
CA ASN A 31 -3.30 27.79 25.15
C ASN A 31 -2.14 27.83 24.14
N ARG A 32 -1.37 28.91 24.26
CA ARG A 32 -0.07 29.24 23.63
C ARG A 32 1.00 28.14 23.69
N ASP A 33 0.70 26.97 24.25
CA ASP A 33 1.60 25.84 24.44
C ASP A 33 1.78 25.01 23.16
N LEU A 34 0.78 24.92 22.27
CA LEU A 34 0.96 24.27 20.97
C LEU A 34 1.88 25.08 20.04
N ILE A 35 1.81 26.42 20.12
CA ILE A 35 2.71 27.33 19.39
C ILE A 35 4.13 27.30 19.99
N LYS A 36 4.25 27.12 21.31
CA LYS A 36 5.55 26.88 21.96
C LYS A 36 6.11 25.49 21.63
N LEU A 37 5.28 24.45 21.55
CA LEU A 37 5.71 23.13 21.13
C LEU A 37 6.06 23.09 19.63
N SER A 38 5.36 23.83 18.76
CA SER A 38 5.73 23.96 17.36
C SER A 38 7.03 24.75 17.19
N SER A 39 7.30 25.73 18.06
CA SER A 39 8.62 26.37 18.12
C SER A 39 9.75 25.46 18.65
N SER A 40 9.45 24.19 19.02
CA SER A 40 10.39 23.18 19.50
C SER A 40 10.57 21.98 18.56
N PHE A 41 10.05 22.06 17.33
CA PHE A 41 10.30 21.04 16.31
C PHE A 41 11.80 21.03 15.95
N GLY A 42 12.55 20.08 16.49
CA GLY A 42 13.99 19.91 16.21
C GLY A 42 14.28 19.33 14.83
N GLY A 43 13.29 18.69 14.19
CA GLY A 43 13.38 18.07 12.87
C GLY A 43 12.87 18.91 11.70
N ILE A 44 13.08 20.24 11.73
CA ILE A 44 12.72 21.14 10.63
C ILE A 44 13.95 21.44 9.76
N LYS A 45 13.80 21.32 8.44
CA LYS A 45 14.77 21.83 7.46
C LYS A 45 14.22 23.06 6.77
N LEU A 46 15.11 24.02 6.49
CA LEU A 46 14.81 25.11 5.57
C LEU A 46 14.91 24.54 4.15
N ASP A 47 13.83 24.61 3.40
CA ASP A 47 13.82 24.29 1.97
C ASP A 47 14.51 25.44 1.21
N SER A 48 15.69 25.17 0.64
CA SER A 48 16.54 26.18 0.01
C SER A 48 15.91 26.82 -1.22
N ASP A 49 14.97 26.12 -1.87
CA ASP A 49 14.34 26.58 -3.11
C ASP A 49 13.06 27.39 -2.87
N SER A 50 12.35 27.13 -1.76
CA SER A 50 11.07 27.78 -1.45
C SER A 50 11.14 28.77 -0.27
N GLY A 51 12.15 28.65 0.60
CA GLY A 51 12.25 29.42 1.84
C GLY A 51 11.28 28.97 2.94
N LEU A 52 10.51 27.89 2.73
CA LEU A 52 9.60 27.32 3.73
C LEU A 52 10.32 26.32 4.65
N THR A 53 9.85 26.26 5.90
CA THR A 53 10.27 25.27 6.89
C THR A 53 9.46 23.98 6.72
N ARG A 54 10.13 22.88 6.35
CA ARG A 54 9.52 21.55 6.21
C ARG A 54 9.99 20.58 7.29
N PHE A 55 9.17 19.59 7.62
CA PHE A 55 9.58 18.48 8.44
C PHE A 55 10.56 17.57 7.70
N ASN A 56 11.44 16.89 8.44
CA ASN A 56 12.38 15.91 7.88
C ASN A 56 11.68 14.72 7.20
N ARG A 57 10.42 14.44 7.57
CA ARG A 57 9.62 13.33 7.04
C ARG A 57 8.19 13.79 6.84
N ARG A 58 7.58 13.32 5.76
CA ARG A 58 6.15 13.47 5.50
C ARG A 58 5.36 12.43 6.25
N TRP A 59 4.22 12.85 6.80
CA TRP A 59 3.30 12.00 7.53
C TRP A 59 1.91 12.12 6.95
N ILE A 60 1.10 11.09 7.12
CA ILE A 60 -0.31 11.12 6.76
C ILE A 60 -1.14 10.83 8.01
N VAL A 61 -2.12 11.69 8.27
CA VAL A 61 -3.24 11.41 9.19
C VAL A 61 -4.28 10.60 8.42
N TRP A 62 -4.64 9.43 8.92
CA TRP A 62 -5.67 8.57 8.37
C TRP A 62 -6.84 8.44 9.34
N GLY A 63 -8.05 8.27 8.82
CA GLY A 63 -9.23 7.96 9.61
C GLY A 63 -9.92 6.68 9.13
N LEU A 64 -10.34 5.84 10.06
CA LEU A 64 -11.11 4.64 9.80
C LEU A 64 -12.60 4.91 9.96
N ASN A 65 -13.30 5.13 8.85
CA ASN A 65 -14.76 5.27 8.83
C ASN A 65 -15.41 4.08 9.56
N GLN A 66 -16.51 4.27 10.30
CA GLN A 66 -17.21 3.20 11.03
C GLN A 66 -18.24 2.43 10.19
N ASP A 67 -18.36 2.71 8.89
CA ASP A 67 -19.25 2.00 7.96
C ASP A 67 -18.84 0.54 7.78
N LYS A 68 -19.37 -0.33 8.64
CA LYS A 68 -19.06 -1.77 8.68
C LYS A 68 -19.50 -2.54 7.44
N ASN A 69 -20.28 -1.93 6.54
CA ASN A 69 -20.68 -2.56 5.28
C ASN A 69 -19.55 -2.52 4.24
N LYS A 70 -18.52 -1.70 4.46
CA LYS A 70 -17.33 -1.61 3.63
C LYS A 70 -16.19 -2.43 4.22
N GLN A 71 -15.29 -2.89 3.36
CA GLN A 71 -14.06 -3.55 3.80
C GLN A 71 -13.16 -2.57 4.56
N TRP A 72 -12.28 -3.10 5.41
CA TRP A 72 -11.43 -2.26 6.26
C TRP A 72 -10.59 -1.27 5.44
N ASP A 73 -10.01 -1.72 4.32
CA ASP A 73 -9.16 -0.88 3.46
C ASP A 73 -9.97 0.22 2.75
N ASP A 74 -11.25 -0.03 2.49
CA ASP A 74 -12.17 0.95 1.93
C ASP A 74 -12.66 1.97 2.98
N ARG A 75 -12.52 1.63 4.26
CA ARG A 75 -12.89 2.48 5.38
C ARG A 75 -11.74 3.36 5.85
N LEU A 76 -10.50 2.89 5.71
CA LEU A 76 -9.31 3.63 6.07
C LEU A 76 -8.99 4.63 4.95
N GLN A 77 -9.00 5.91 5.26
CA GLN A 77 -8.83 6.97 4.27
C GLN A 77 -7.78 7.98 4.76
N PRO A 78 -6.89 8.47 3.86
CA PRO A 78 -6.02 9.59 4.17
C PRO A 78 -6.87 10.85 4.36
N ILE A 79 -6.50 11.68 5.32
CA ILE A 79 -7.21 12.92 5.66
C ILE A 79 -6.30 14.12 5.40
N ILE A 80 -5.12 14.16 6.02
CA ILE A 80 -4.18 15.29 5.93
C ILE A 80 -2.78 14.73 5.67
N CYS A 81 -2.10 15.24 4.66
CA CYS A 81 -0.65 15.08 4.48
C CYS A 81 0.05 16.20 5.25
N VAL A 82 1.02 15.84 6.09
CA VAL A 82 1.73 16.71 7.01
C VAL A 82 3.19 16.77 6.57
N ASP A 83 3.59 17.93 6.06
CA ASP A 83 4.93 18.21 5.53
C ASP A 83 5.57 19.45 6.19
N ASP A 84 4.77 20.27 6.87
CA ASP A 84 5.19 21.54 7.47
C ASP A 84 4.31 21.94 8.66
N ALA A 85 4.64 23.07 9.29
CA ALA A 85 3.90 23.57 10.45
C ALA A 85 2.44 23.93 10.13
N ASP A 86 2.15 24.42 8.92
CA ASP A 86 0.80 24.85 8.53
C ASP A 86 -0.12 23.66 8.26
N SER A 87 0.39 22.62 7.59
CA SER A 87 -0.29 21.34 7.46
C SER A 87 -0.49 20.65 8.81
N PHE A 88 0.44 20.81 9.77
CA PHE A 88 0.24 20.34 11.15
C PHE A 88 -0.83 21.15 11.90
N GLN A 89 -0.90 22.46 11.69
CA GLN A 89 -1.97 23.30 12.26
C GLN A 89 -3.35 22.82 11.78
N SER A 90 -3.46 22.39 10.52
CA SER A 90 -4.67 21.77 9.98
C SER A 90 -5.06 20.48 10.73
N VAL A 91 -4.07 19.71 11.21
CA VAL A 91 -4.31 18.53 12.08
C VAL A 91 -4.85 18.95 13.44
N CYS A 92 -4.32 20.01 14.04
CA CYS A 92 -4.81 20.53 15.32
C CYS A 92 -6.27 20.98 15.22
N GLU A 93 -6.63 21.67 14.14
CA GLU A 93 -8.01 22.09 13.85
C GLU A 93 -8.93 20.89 13.66
N TYR A 94 -8.51 19.92 12.84
CA TYR A 94 -9.26 18.68 12.63
C TYR A 94 -9.57 17.94 13.94
N PHE A 95 -8.61 17.82 14.85
CA PHE A 95 -8.83 17.14 16.13
C PHE A 95 -9.60 17.96 17.16
N ARG A 96 -9.63 19.30 17.02
CA ARG A 96 -10.52 20.17 17.81
C ARG A 96 -11.98 19.86 17.46
N ASP A 97 -12.30 19.86 16.17
CA ASP A 97 -13.64 19.52 15.68
C ASP A 97 -14.03 18.08 16.03
N PHE A 98 -13.07 17.15 15.96
CA PHE A 98 -13.26 15.77 16.38
C PHE A 98 -13.68 15.66 17.85
N GLN A 99 -13.06 16.44 18.75
CA GLN A 99 -13.39 16.45 20.18
C GLN A 99 -14.86 16.83 20.43
N GLU A 100 -15.37 17.79 19.66
CA GLU A 100 -16.75 18.26 19.75
C GLU A 100 -17.74 17.31 19.07
N SER A 101 -17.26 16.43 18.18
CA SER A 101 -18.08 15.50 17.43
C SER A 101 -18.51 14.28 18.25
N THR A 102 -19.66 13.70 17.89
CA THR A 102 -20.10 12.39 18.40
C THR A 102 -19.44 11.21 17.67
N ASN A 103 -18.66 11.49 16.63
CA ASN A 103 -18.10 10.48 15.74
C ASN A 103 -16.85 9.87 16.38
N ARG A 104 -16.90 8.57 16.71
CA ARG A 104 -15.79 7.85 17.35
C ARG A 104 -15.14 6.90 16.35
N CYS A 105 -14.32 7.44 15.45
CA CYS A 105 -13.50 6.66 14.51
C CYS A 105 -12.08 6.47 15.04
N ASP A 106 -11.40 5.45 14.52
CA ASP A 106 -9.97 5.25 14.78
C ASP A 106 -9.15 6.17 13.87
N HIS A 107 -8.00 6.62 14.37
CA HIS A 107 -7.07 7.47 13.62
C HIS A 107 -5.68 6.87 13.61
N TYR A 108 -4.93 7.17 12.56
CA TYR A 108 -3.56 6.72 12.40
C TYR A 108 -2.71 7.90 11.94
N PHE A 109 -1.45 7.94 12.37
CA PHE A 109 -0.46 8.94 11.97
C PHE A 109 0.81 8.20 11.58
N PHE A 110 1.03 7.99 10.28
CA PHE A 110 2.09 7.14 9.75
C PHE A 110 2.97 7.92 8.78
N LYS A 111 4.22 7.50 8.65
CA LYS A 111 5.09 7.98 7.57
C LYS A 111 4.40 7.76 6.23
N GLU A 112 4.54 8.69 5.31
CA GLU A 112 3.80 8.71 4.05
C GLU A 112 3.98 7.41 3.22
N ASP A 113 5.17 6.81 3.27
CA ASP A 113 5.54 5.60 2.54
C ASP A 113 5.14 4.29 3.26
N ILE A 114 4.54 4.37 4.45
CA ILE A 114 4.12 3.21 5.25
C ILE A 114 2.59 3.21 5.38
N TYR A 115 1.95 2.17 4.85
CA TYR A 115 0.52 2.00 5.00
C TYR A 115 0.17 1.59 6.45
N PRO A 116 -0.92 2.08 7.08
CA PRO A 116 -1.27 1.80 8.48
C PRO A 116 -1.80 0.37 8.72
N SER A 117 -1.22 -0.64 8.07
CA SER A 117 -1.53 -2.05 8.23
C SER A 117 -0.35 -2.80 8.82
N TRP A 118 -0.63 -3.81 9.64
CA TRP A 118 0.39 -4.73 10.17
C TRP A 118 1.04 -5.59 9.07
N ASP A 119 0.41 -5.65 7.89
CA ASP A 119 0.88 -6.34 6.67
C ASP A 119 1.84 -5.49 5.83
N ASP A 120 2.03 -4.22 6.15
CA ASP A 120 3.02 -3.38 5.46
C ASP A 120 4.44 -3.93 5.70
N PRO A 121 5.35 -4.00 4.69
CA PRO A 121 6.70 -4.52 4.84
C PRO A 121 7.46 -3.93 6.01
N SER A 122 7.22 -2.65 6.33
CA SER A 122 7.82 -1.97 7.48
C SER A 122 7.26 -2.43 8.82
N ASN A 123 6.05 -2.98 8.85
CA ASN A 123 5.31 -3.39 10.05
C ASN A 123 5.30 -4.91 10.28
N VAL A 124 5.47 -5.72 9.22
CA VAL A 124 5.52 -7.18 9.28
C VAL A 124 6.59 -7.62 10.28
N ASN A 125 6.26 -8.58 11.15
CA ASN A 125 7.10 -9.07 12.25
C ASN A 125 7.47 -8.03 13.33
N GLY A 126 7.02 -6.78 13.20
CA GLY A 126 7.21 -5.72 14.18
C GLY A 126 6.22 -5.83 15.34
N GLY A 127 5.95 -4.69 15.97
CA GLY A 127 4.97 -4.61 17.04
C GLY A 127 4.68 -3.19 17.45
N ARG A 128 3.95 -3.06 18.55
CA ARG A 128 3.46 -1.77 19.02
C ARG A 128 3.45 -1.67 20.54
N TRP A 129 3.89 -0.51 21.04
CA TRP A 129 3.71 -0.11 22.43
C TRP A 129 2.35 0.53 22.61
N LEU A 130 1.66 0.19 23.70
CA LEU A 130 0.27 0.58 23.94
C LEU A 130 0.13 1.33 25.26
N ASP A 131 -0.44 2.52 25.18
CA ASP A 131 -1.00 3.24 26.30
C ASP A 131 -2.54 3.14 26.30
N ARG A 132 -3.11 3.10 27.50
CA ARG A 132 -4.55 3.07 27.73
C ARG A 132 -4.92 4.08 28.82
N SER A 133 -4.22 5.19 28.96
CA SER A 133 -4.54 6.22 29.95
C SER A 133 -5.88 6.91 29.61
N LYS A 134 -6.44 7.67 30.57
CA LYS A 134 -7.77 8.30 30.40
C LYS A 134 -7.72 9.55 29.52
N ASN A 135 -6.61 10.28 29.48
CA ASN A 135 -6.47 11.55 28.77
C ASN A 135 -6.03 11.37 27.31
N PHE A 136 -6.83 10.64 26.52
CA PHE A 136 -6.37 10.14 25.23
C PHE A 136 -6.07 11.23 24.18
N LEU A 137 -6.79 12.36 24.15
CA LEU A 137 -6.62 13.32 23.07
C LEU A 137 -5.36 14.18 23.25
N ASP A 138 -5.08 14.62 24.47
CA ASP A 138 -3.83 15.30 24.82
C ASP A 138 -2.62 14.38 24.59
N THR A 139 -2.70 13.15 25.08
CA THR A 139 -1.67 12.12 24.87
C THR A 139 -1.45 11.83 23.38
N TRP A 140 -2.52 11.79 22.58
CA TRP A 140 -2.45 11.61 21.13
C TRP A 140 -1.77 12.79 20.43
N MET A 141 -2.14 14.02 20.79
CA MET A 141 -1.55 15.23 20.22
C MET A 141 -0.06 15.33 20.54
N ARG A 142 0.34 15.08 21.80
CA ARG A 142 1.76 15.03 22.21
C ARG A 142 2.56 14.03 21.37
N LEU A 143 2.00 12.85 21.12
CA LEU A 143 2.66 11.83 20.31
C LEU A 143 2.85 12.28 18.86
N MET A 144 1.83 12.83 18.21
CA MET A 144 1.94 13.32 16.83
C MET A 144 2.97 14.44 16.71
N ILE A 145 3.00 15.38 17.67
CA ILE A 145 4.00 16.45 17.73
C ILE A 145 5.40 15.86 17.85
N ALA A 146 5.59 14.89 18.76
CA ALA A 146 6.88 14.26 18.97
C ALA A 146 7.38 13.47 17.74
N LEU A 147 6.46 12.86 16.97
CA LEU A 147 6.78 12.15 15.74
C LEU A 147 7.16 13.11 14.61
N ALA A 148 6.34 14.14 14.36
CA ALA A 148 6.62 15.15 13.34
C ALA A 148 7.90 15.96 13.67
N GLY A 149 8.13 16.24 14.95
CA GLY A 149 9.30 16.96 15.46
C GLY A 149 10.56 16.13 15.68
N GLU A 150 10.52 14.82 15.42
CA GLU A 150 11.60 13.86 15.64
C GLU A 150 12.14 13.82 17.09
N HIS A 151 11.28 14.05 18.09
CA HIS A 151 11.65 14.10 19.51
C HIS A 151 12.09 12.75 20.11
N PHE A 152 11.89 11.65 19.39
CA PHE A 152 12.46 10.35 19.76
C PHE A 152 13.96 10.24 19.45
N GLY A 153 14.54 11.20 18.71
CA GLY A 153 15.91 11.13 18.22
C GLY A 153 16.02 10.35 16.91
N SER A 154 17.00 10.71 16.07
CA SER A 154 17.14 10.19 14.70
C SER A 154 17.25 8.66 14.63
N GLU A 155 17.94 8.04 15.59
CA GLU A 155 18.11 6.59 15.67
C GLU A 155 16.77 5.86 15.85
N PHE A 156 15.93 6.31 16.78
CA PHE A 156 14.63 5.70 17.02
C PHE A 156 13.61 6.06 15.94
N MET A 157 13.72 7.26 15.35
CA MET A 157 12.87 7.67 14.25
C MET A 157 13.03 6.78 13.02
N GLU A 158 14.20 6.16 12.79
CA GLU A 158 14.32 5.13 11.75
C GLU A 158 13.46 3.91 12.07
N LEU A 159 13.40 3.47 13.33
CA LEU A 159 12.68 2.26 13.72
C LEU A 159 11.15 2.45 13.86
N ILE A 160 10.70 3.68 14.11
CA ILE A 160 9.28 3.99 14.27
C ILE A 160 8.59 4.04 12.90
N CYS A 161 7.44 3.37 12.77
CA CYS A 161 6.64 3.37 11.56
C CYS A 161 5.52 4.43 11.60
N GLY A 162 4.89 4.56 12.77
CA GLY A 162 3.73 5.42 12.94
C GLY A 162 3.05 5.21 14.29
N ALA A 163 1.88 5.80 14.44
CA ALA A 163 1.06 5.65 15.63
C ALA A 163 -0.43 5.51 15.29
N ALA A 164 -1.19 4.94 16.22
CA ALA A 164 -2.64 4.76 16.08
C ALA A 164 -3.38 5.17 17.34
N LEU A 165 -4.49 5.89 17.18
CA LEU A 165 -5.50 6.14 18.19
C LEU A 165 -6.72 5.26 17.88
N ILE A 166 -6.93 4.24 18.70
CA ILE A 166 -8.08 3.34 18.59
C ILE A 166 -9.15 3.79 19.58
N VAL A 167 -10.29 4.23 19.07
CA VAL A 167 -11.37 4.81 19.87
C VAL A 167 -12.40 3.72 20.16
N LYS A 168 -12.50 3.31 21.43
CA LYS A 168 -13.40 2.24 21.86
C LYS A 168 -14.39 2.76 22.90
N ARG A 169 -15.55 2.09 23.01
CA ARG A 169 -16.57 2.44 24.01
C ARG A 169 -16.07 2.37 25.46
N ALA A 170 -15.21 1.39 25.76
CA ALA A 170 -14.73 1.16 27.12
C ALA A 170 -13.44 1.92 27.43
N LYS A 171 -12.42 1.80 26.55
CA LYS A 171 -11.10 2.37 26.79
C LYS A 171 -10.39 2.62 25.47
N ASN A 172 -10.05 3.87 25.21
CA ASN A 172 -9.24 4.23 24.06
C ASN A 172 -7.83 3.67 24.22
N VAL A 173 -7.16 3.44 23.08
CA VAL A 173 -5.80 2.89 23.04
C VAL A 173 -4.97 3.77 22.14
N ILE A 174 -3.81 4.21 22.63
CA ILE A 174 -2.80 4.88 21.82
C ILE A 174 -1.67 3.88 21.60
N ALA A 175 -1.26 3.71 20.35
CA ALA A 175 -0.26 2.74 19.95
C ALA A 175 0.89 3.42 19.22
N LEU A 176 2.14 3.18 19.61
CA LEU A 176 3.34 3.51 18.84
C LEU A 176 3.82 2.24 18.12
N TRP A 177 3.86 2.27 16.79
CA TRP A 177 4.22 1.13 15.94
C TRP A 177 5.69 1.21 15.56
N ILE A 178 6.40 0.09 15.72
CA ILE A 178 7.80 -0.05 15.39
C ILE A 178 8.02 -1.25 14.47
N ARG A 179 9.01 -1.14 13.59
CA ARG A 179 9.46 -2.21 12.72
C ARG A 179 10.10 -3.36 13.53
N PRO A 180 10.36 -4.53 12.92
CA PRO A 180 11.10 -5.60 13.57
C PRO A 180 12.44 -5.11 14.12
N THR A 181 12.74 -5.50 15.35
CA THR A 181 14.04 -5.30 15.96
C THR A 181 14.48 -6.60 16.60
N VAL A 182 15.76 -6.93 16.40
CA VAL A 182 16.42 -8.07 17.04
C VAL A 182 16.86 -7.74 18.47
N SER A 183 16.93 -6.46 18.82
CA SER A 183 17.39 -5.97 20.13
C SER A 183 16.20 -5.64 21.02
N ASP A 184 16.02 -6.48 22.04
CA ASP A 184 15.04 -6.21 23.10
C ASP A 184 15.38 -4.92 23.88
N THR A 185 16.68 -4.59 24.00
CA THR A 185 17.14 -3.37 24.66
C THR A 185 16.63 -2.12 23.95
N ILE A 186 16.84 -2.00 22.64
CA ILE A 186 16.38 -0.86 21.84
C ILE A 186 14.85 -0.75 21.91
N LYS A 187 14.14 -1.88 21.85
CA LYS A 187 12.68 -1.91 21.98
C LYS A 187 12.21 -1.35 23.34
N ILE A 188 12.89 -1.69 24.44
CA ILE A 188 12.60 -1.19 25.79
C ILE A 188 12.94 0.29 25.91
N GLU A 189 14.03 0.75 25.30
CA GLU A 189 14.41 2.16 25.28
C GLU A 189 13.39 3.02 24.52
N ILE A 190 12.91 2.56 23.36
CA ILE A 190 11.80 3.21 22.64
C ILE A 190 10.54 3.24 23.50
N GLY A 191 10.20 2.14 24.19
CA GLY A 191 9.07 2.10 25.12
C GLY A 191 9.21 3.10 26.27
N SER A 192 10.43 3.27 26.79
CA SER A 192 10.73 4.24 27.83
C SER A 192 10.63 5.68 27.32
N ALA A 193 11.10 5.96 26.10
CA ALA A 193 10.94 7.24 25.44
C ALA A 193 9.46 7.56 25.17
N PHE A 194 8.69 6.58 24.70
CA PHE A 194 7.25 6.68 24.50
C PHE A 194 6.54 7.07 25.80
N LYS A 195 6.84 6.39 26.91
CA LYS A 195 6.26 6.70 28.23
C LYS A 195 6.56 8.16 28.66
N LYS A 196 7.78 8.63 28.44
CA LYS A 196 8.21 10.01 28.74
C LYS A 196 7.49 11.05 27.88
N ILE A 197 7.41 10.83 26.57
CA ILE A 197 6.72 11.73 25.62
C ILE A 197 5.23 11.86 25.95
N LEU A 198 4.61 10.74 26.30
CA LEU A 198 3.22 10.71 26.73
C LEU A 198 2.99 11.29 28.14
N GLN A 199 4.07 11.66 28.85
CA GLN A 199 4.03 12.20 30.22
C GLN A 199 3.27 11.28 31.19
N LEU A 200 3.40 9.98 31.01
CA LEU A 200 2.77 8.99 31.87
C LEU A 200 3.54 8.89 33.19
N SER A 201 2.80 8.69 34.29
CA SER A 201 3.40 8.49 35.61
C SER A 201 4.19 7.19 35.68
N ASP A 202 5.09 7.06 36.66
CA ASP A 202 5.85 5.82 36.84
C ASP A 202 4.96 4.60 37.09
N CYS A 203 3.78 4.80 37.71
CA CYS A 203 2.78 3.77 37.96
C CYS A 203 2.01 3.32 36.70
N ASP A 204 1.97 4.15 35.65
CA ASP A 204 1.26 3.82 34.42
C ASP A 204 2.01 2.73 33.64
N ARG A 205 1.30 1.64 33.34
CA ARG A 205 1.85 0.51 32.60
C ARG A 205 1.53 0.65 31.12
N ILE A 206 2.58 0.64 30.29
CA ILE A 206 2.48 0.42 28.85
C ILE A 206 2.66 -1.06 28.52
N VAL A 207 2.11 -1.52 27.42
CA VAL A 207 2.16 -2.92 26.99
C VAL A 207 2.75 -3.01 25.59
N TYR A 208 3.71 -3.90 25.36
CA TYR A 208 4.15 -4.24 24.01
C TYR A 208 3.33 -5.41 23.47
N GLU A 209 2.72 -5.23 22.30
CA GLU A 209 2.03 -6.28 21.56
C GLU A 209 2.78 -6.50 20.24
N LYS A 210 3.20 -7.75 19.97
CA LYS A 210 3.72 -8.12 18.64
C LYS A 210 2.58 -8.08 17.64
N HIS A 211 2.85 -7.63 16.41
CA HIS A 211 1.86 -7.75 15.34
C HIS A 211 1.53 -9.23 15.08
N PRO A 212 0.31 -9.53 14.58
CA PRO A 212 -0.03 -10.88 14.15
C PRO A 212 1.06 -11.43 13.24
N TYR A 213 1.50 -12.67 13.50
CA TYR A 213 2.55 -13.29 12.72
C TYR A 213 2.08 -13.53 11.28
N CYS A 214 2.61 -12.74 10.35
CA CYS A 214 2.60 -13.06 8.93
C CYS A 214 3.45 -14.32 8.72
N ASN A 215 2.84 -15.50 8.63
CA ASN A 215 3.56 -16.65 8.10
C ASN A 215 3.60 -16.51 6.57
N PRO A 216 4.77 -16.25 5.95
CA PRO A 216 4.86 -16.08 4.50
C PRO A 216 4.41 -17.34 3.75
N SER A 217 4.52 -18.51 4.39
CA SER A 217 4.28 -19.82 3.76
C SER A 217 2.93 -20.47 4.10
N ARG A 218 2.04 -19.83 4.90
CA ARG A 218 0.77 -20.48 5.31
C ARG A 218 -0.52 -19.68 5.17
N ASN A 219 -0.48 -18.37 4.92
CA ASN A 219 -1.69 -17.59 4.66
C ASN A 219 -1.60 -16.96 3.27
N LEU A 220 -1.66 -17.79 2.23
CA LEU A 220 -1.74 -17.33 0.85
C LEU A 220 -3.14 -16.78 0.61
N SER A 221 -3.24 -15.50 0.30
CA SER A 221 -4.48 -14.83 -0.07
C SER A 221 -4.57 -14.68 -1.58
N THR A 222 -5.79 -14.51 -2.07
CA THR A 222 -6.04 -14.04 -3.44
C THR A 222 -5.68 -12.57 -3.61
N VAL A 223 -5.37 -11.86 -2.52
CA VAL A 223 -4.99 -10.45 -2.55
C VAL A 223 -3.47 -10.33 -2.42
N LEU A 224 -2.88 -9.58 -3.35
CA LEU A 224 -1.48 -9.24 -3.42
C LEU A 224 -1.30 -7.75 -3.09
N MET A 225 -0.35 -7.45 -2.20
CA MET A 225 0.11 -6.10 -1.91
C MET A 225 1.40 -5.84 -2.69
N ILE A 226 1.50 -4.67 -3.29
CA ILE A 226 2.63 -4.23 -4.09
C ILE A 226 3.14 -2.92 -3.49
N TYR A 227 4.40 -2.92 -3.08
CA TYR A 227 5.06 -1.76 -2.47
C TYR A 227 6.23 -1.31 -3.35
N GLY A 228 6.64 -0.06 -3.17
CA GLY A 228 7.81 0.48 -3.86
C GLY A 228 7.55 0.88 -5.31
N LEU A 229 6.29 1.07 -5.71
CA LEU A 229 5.95 1.60 -7.03
C LEU A 229 6.41 3.06 -7.17
N ASN A 230 6.79 3.48 -8.37
CA ASN A 230 6.90 4.89 -8.70
C ASN A 230 5.53 5.36 -9.23
N ILE A 231 4.82 6.20 -8.45
CA ILE A 231 3.46 6.63 -8.77
C ILE A 231 3.36 7.48 -10.05
N GLU A 232 4.44 8.09 -10.50
CA GLU A 232 4.47 8.84 -11.77
C GLU A 232 4.62 7.92 -12.98
N GLN A 233 5.12 6.70 -12.78
CA GLN A 233 5.42 5.76 -13.85
C GLN A 233 4.41 4.61 -13.95
N PHE A 234 3.63 4.34 -12.89
CA PHE A 234 2.69 3.23 -12.83
C PHE A 234 1.23 3.68 -12.75
N ASN A 235 0.37 2.95 -13.47
CA ASN A 235 -1.07 3.01 -13.36
C ASN A 235 -1.68 1.61 -13.28
N CYS A 236 -3.01 1.52 -13.11
CA CYS A 236 -3.68 0.22 -13.01
C CYS A 236 -3.48 -0.69 -14.23
N SER A 237 -3.42 -0.13 -15.43
CA SER A 237 -3.20 -0.87 -16.68
C SER A 237 -1.78 -1.44 -16.78
N LYS A 238 -0.76 -0.68 -16.38
CA LYS A 238 0.63 -1.17 -16.32
C LYS A 238 0.78 -2.30 -15.32
N ILE A 239 0.20 -2.17 -14.12
CA ILE A 239 0.19 -3.24 -13.11
C ILE A 239 -0.52 -4.48 -13.67
N PHE A 240 -1.68 -4.31 -14.31
CA PHE A 240 -2.37 -5.42 -14.96
C PHE A 240 -1.52 -6.10 -16.03
N ASN A 241 -0.90 -5.32 -16.93
CA ASN A 241 -0.07 -5.85 -18.02
C ASN A 241 1.13 -6.65 -17.51
N LEU A 242 1.74 -6.24 -16.38
CA LEU A 242 2.80 -6.99 -15.72
C LEU A 242 2.29 -8.31 -15.11
N LEU A 243 1.22 -8.24 -14.32
CA LEU A 243 0.75 -9.35 -13.50
C LEU A 243 -0.05 -10.40 -14.27
N CYS A 244 -0.72 -10.00 -15.35
CA CYS A 244 -1.49 -10.90 -16.21
C CYS A 244 -0.65 -12.01 -16.83
N MET A 245 0.69 -11.88 -16.75
CA MET A 245 1.65 -12.88 -17.15
C MET A 245 1.73 -14.09 -16.24
N TYR A 246 1.43 -13.91 -14.96
CA TYR A 246 1.67 -14.90 -13.91
C TYR A 246 0.37 -15.38 -13.26
N GLY A 247 -0.75 -14.70 -13.53
CA GLY A 247 -2.07 -15.10 -13.07
C GLY A 247 -3.17 -14.19 -13.61
N ASP A 248 -4.42 -14.56 -13.38
CA ASP A 248 -5.57 -13.76 -13.78
C ASP A 248 -5.80 -12.62 -12.76
N CYS A 249 -5.29 -11.43 -13.06
CA CYS A 249 -5.50 -10.22 -12.29
C CYS A 249 -6.93 -9.70 -12.47
N LEU A 250 -7.75 -9.70 -11.41
CA LEU A 250 -9.15 -9.29 -11.44
C LEU A 250 -9.32 -7.79 -11.23
N ARG A 251 -8.62 -7.22 -10.25
CA ARG A 251 -8.79 -5.81 -9.85
C ARG A 251 -7.48 -5.23 -9.35
N VAL A 252 -7.23 -3.97 -9.66
CA VAL A 252 -6.06 -3.21 -9.20
C VAL A 252 -6.54 -1.94 -8.51
N LYS A 253 -5.98 -1.64 -7.33
CA LYS A 253 -6.35 -0.48 -6.51
C LYS A 253 -5.14 0.17 -5.87
N PHE A 254 -4.85 1.42 -6.21
CA PHE A 254 -3.93 2.26 -5.45
C PHE A 254 -4.62 2.77 -4.18
N LEU A 255 -3.89 2.74 -3.06
CA LEU A 255 -4.50 2.93 -1.74
C LEU A 255 -4.72 4.40 -1.40
N THR A 256 -3.77 5.27 -1.76
CA THR A 256 -3.89 6.73 -1.52
C THR A 256 -3.25 7.58 -2.60
N PRO A 257 -3.71 8.83 -2.79
CA PRO A 257 -3.02 9.79 -3.63
C PRO A 257 -1.56 9.93 -3.21
N GLY A 258 -0.64 9.76 -4.15
CA GLY A 258 0.80 9.87 -3.91
C GLY A 258 1.45 8.67 -3.20
N SER A 259 0.70 7.63 -2.80
CA SER A 259 1.35 6.42 -2.26
C SER A 259 1.94 5.56 -3.38
N ASN A 260 3.07 4.98 -3.02
CA ASN A 260 3.82 4.03 -3.82
C ASN A 260 3.33 2.58 -3.60
N THR A 261 2.05 2.43 -3.23
CA THR A 261 1.47 1.17 -2.75
C THR A 261 0.16 0.86 -3.47
N CYS A 262 0.05 -0.37 -3.94
CA CYS A 262 -1.11 -0.88 -4.65
C CYS A 262 -1.55 -2.22 -4.08
N MET A 263 -2.86 -2.49 -4.13
CA MET A 263 -3.48 -3.76 -3.80
C MET A 263 -4.11 -4.37 -5.05
N VAL A 264 -3.88 -5.66 -5.26
CA VAL A 264 -4.35 -6.40 -6.43
C VAL A 264 -5.11 -7.64 -5.99
N GLU A 265 -6.29 -7.87 -6.55
CA GLU A 265 -7.03 -9.12 -6.38
C GLU A 265 -6.72 -10.02 -7.57
N MET A 266 -6.01 -11.11 -7.30
CA MET A 266 -5.76 -12.21 -8.22
C MET A 266 -6.94 -13.20 -8.18
N ARG A 267 -7.08 -14.02 -9.21
CA ARG A 267 -8.14 -15.04 -9.27
C ARG A 267 -8.00 -16.10 -8.19
N SER A 268 -6.78 -16.47 -7.86
CA SER A 268 -6.47 -17.56 -6.94
C SER A 268 -5.24 -17.24 -6.08
N ALA A 269 -5.08 -17.95 -4.97
CA ALA A 269 -3.88 -17.87 -4.15
C ALA A 269 -2.63 -18.41 -4.89
N ALA A 270 -2.80 -19.33 -5.84
CA ALA A 270 -1.72 -19.85 -6.67
C ALA A 270 -1.22 -18.80 -7.68
N ASP A 271 -2.11 -17.94 -8.17
CA ASP A 271 -1.78 -16.81 -9.03
C ASP A 271 -0.96 -15.77 -8.25
N THR A 272 -1.37 -15.44 -7.01
CA THR A 272 -0.59 -14.59 -6.10
C THR A 272 0.81 -15.15 -5.88
N LEU A 273 0.92 -16.45 -5.59
CA LEU A 273 2.21 -17.11 -5.38
C LEU A 273 3.08 -17.07 -6.64
N SER A 274 2.49 -17.34 -7.81
CA SER A 274 3.21 -17.30 -9.09
C SER A 274 3.80 -15.93 -9.35
N VAL A 275 3.08 -14.84 -9.03
CA VAL A 275 3.62 -13.48 -9.11
C VAL A 275 4.82 -13.30 -8.18
N ILE A 276 4.69 -13.69 -6.92
CA ILE A 276 5.76 -13.53 -5.91
C ILE A 276 7.00 -14.30 -6.35
N ASP A 277 6.85 -15.56 -6.74
CA ASP A 277 7.97 -16.44 -7.12
C ASP A 277 8.74 -15.93 -8.35
N HIS A 278 8.07 -15.25 -9.29
CA HIS A 278 8.69 -14.81 -10.54
C HIS A 278 9.12 -13.34 -10.57
N LEU A 279 8.54 -12.48 -9.74
CA LEU A 279 8.84 -11.04 -9.72
C LEU A 279 9.57 -10.57 -8.45
N THR A 280 9.94 -11.48 -7.56
CA THR A 280 10.79 -11.14 -6.40
C THR A 280 12.11 -10.50 -6.86
N GLY A 281 12.48 -9.36 -6.24
CA GLY A 281 13.70 -8.64 -6.57
C GLY A 281 13.62 -7.79 -7.83
N LEU A 282 12.43 -7.58 -8.40
CA LEU A 282 12.24 -6.73 -9.57
C LEU A 282 12.63 -5.28 -9.25
N TRP A 283 13.68 -4.80 -9.92
CA TRP A 283 14.14 -3.42 -9.83
C TRP A 283 13.67 -2.63 -11.06
N LEU A 284 12.86 -1.59 -10.86
CA LEU A 284 12.37 -0.76 -11.96
C LEU A 284 12.23 0.69 -11.52
N TYR A 285 12.55 1.63 -12.42
CA TYR A 285 12.51 3.08 -12.15
C TYR A 285 13.28 3.49 -10.88
N GLY A 286 14.43 2.85 -10.63
CA GLY A 286 15.32 3.16 -9.53
C GLY A 286 14.91 2.60 -8.16
N LYS A 287 13.87 1.75 -8.09
CA LYS A 287 13.38 1.17 -6.83
C LYS A 287 13.05 -0.31 -6.99
N GLU A 288 13.28 -1.09 -5.93
CA GLU A 288 12.79 -2.46 -5.83
C GLU A 288 11.27 -2.46 -5.59
N ILE A 289 10.54 -3.21 -6.42
CA ILE A 289 9.11 -3.44 -6.26
C ILE A 289 8.93 -4.72 -5.44
N GLN A 290 8.22 -4.61 -4.33
CA GLN A 290 7.99 -5.73 -3.41
C GLN A 290 6.58 -6.27 -3.57
N PHE A 291 6.48 -7.58 -3.80
CA PHE A 291 5.22 -8.31 -3.95
C PHE A 291 4.99 -9.19 -2.72
N VAL A 292 3.89 -8.97 -2.01
CA VAL A 292 3.59 -9.64 -0.74
C VAL A 292 2.15 -10.12 -0.73
N SER A 293 1.92 -11.40 -0.42
CA SER A 293 0.56 -11.90 -0.20
C SER A 293 -0.08 -11.16 0.98
N SER A 294 -1.26 -10.61 0.78
CA SER A 294 -2.04 -10.05 1.89
C SER A 294 -2.42 -11.16 2.86
N HIS A 295 -2.47 -10.88 4.17
CA HIS A 295 -2.96 -11.86 5.15
C HIS A 295 -4.45 -11.71 5.44
N ARG A 296 -5.15 -10.87 4.66
CA ARG A 296 -6.58 -10.61 4.80
C ARG A 296 -7.36 -11.64 4.00
N GLU A 297 -8.08 -12.49 4.73
CA GLU A 297 -8.76 -13.68 4.22
C GLU A 297 -10.05 -13.36 3.42
N PHE A 298 -10.52 -12.11 3.42
CA PHE A 298 -11.85 -11.73 2.91
C PHE A 298 -11.94 -10.44 2.07
N THR A 299 -10.82 -9.88 1.61
CA THR A 299 -10.83 -8.61 0.86
C THR A 299 -11.13 -8.82 -0.63
N ARG A 300 -12.41 -8.95 -1.01
CA ARG A 300 -12.81 -8.80 -2.42
C ARG A 300 -12.73 -7.31 -2.78
N LEU A 301 -11.74 -6.87 -3.54
CA LEU A 301 -11.59 -5.46 -3.88
C LEU A 301 -12.91 -4.91 -4.44
N GLN A 302 -13.50 -3.90 -3.78
CA GLN A 302 -14.72 -3.26 -4.25
C GLN A 302 -14.40 -1.88 -4.83
N SER A 303 -15.18 -1.49 -5.83
CA SER A 303 -15.20 -0.10 -6.29
C SER A 303 -15.73 0.78 -5.17
N THR A 304 -14.84 1.48 -4.48
CA THR A 304 -15.25 2.50 -3.52
C THR A 304 -15.82 3.69 -4.28
N ARG A 305 -16.92 4.27 -3.78
CA ARG A 305 -17.56 5.47 -4.38
C ARG A 305 -16.64 6.71 -4.50
N ARG A 306 -15.43 6.64 -3.95
CA ARG A 306 -14.37 7.65 -4.06
C ARG A 306 -13.12 6.93 -4.56
N THR A 307 -12.87 7.02 -5.86
CA THR A 307 -11.57 6.76 -6.47
C THR A 307 -10.93 8.11 -6.73
N PHE A 308 -9.61 8.19 -6.69
CA PHE A 308 -8.85 9.38 -7.08
C PHE A 308 -8.21 9.15 -8.45
N ALA A 309 -7.79 10.23 -9.11
CA ALA A 309 -7.00 10.15 -10.33
C ALA A 309 -5.51 9.99 -9.99
N LEU A 310 -4.83 9.11 -10.72
CA LEU A 310 -3.38 8.98 -10.70
C LEU A 310 -2.74 10.15 -11.48
N PRO A 311 -1.40 10.35 -11.39
CA PRO A 311 -0.73 11.47 -12.05
C PRO A 311 -0.97 11.56 -13.57
N ASP A 312 -1.21 10.43 -14.24
CA ASP A 312 -1.55 10.36 -15.67
C ASP A 312 -3.06 10.61 -15.97
N GLY A 313 -3.85 10.94 -14.96
CA GLY A 313 -5.30 11.15 -15.04
C GLY A 313 -6.13 9.86 -15.04
N SER A 314 -5.51 8.68 -15.06
CA SER A 314 -6.20 7.40 -15.01
C SER A 314 -6.79 7.12 -13.62
N PRO A 315 -7.83 6.29 -13.50
CA PRO A 315 -8.42 5.99 -12.19
C PRO A 315 -7.49 5.12 -11.35
N ALA A 316 -7.39 5.44 -10.05
CA ALA A 316 -6.67 4.64 -9.05
C ALA A 316 -7.28 3.24 -8.78
N PHE A 317 -8.41 2.91 -9.40
CA PHE A 317 -9.06 1.60 -9.30
C PHE A 317 -9.56 1.17 -10.67
N MET A 318 -9.25 -0.06 -11.05
CA MET A 318 -9.79 -0.71 -12.24
C MET A 318 -10.24 -2.13 -11.94
N ASP A 319 -11.43 -2.49 -12.44
CA ASP A 319 -11.96 -3.86 -12.40
C ASP A 319 -11.84 -4.51 -13.79
N PHE A 320 -10.83 -5.38 -13.92
CA PHE A 320 -10.51 -6.13 -15.12
C PHE A 320 -11.35 -7.40 -15.28
N SER A 321 -12.14 -7.81 -14.28
CA SER A 321 -13.06 -8.95 -14.41
C SER A 321 -14.14 -8.74 -15.47
N GLN A 322 -14.36 -7.49 -15.88
CA GLN A 322 -15.22 -7.08 -16.99
C GLN A 322 -14.58 -7.35 -18.37
N TYR A 323 -13.28 -7.65 -18.44
CA TYR A 323 -12.53 -7.89 -19.67
C TYR A 323 -11.91 -9.31 -19.70
N PRO A 324 -12.72 -10.38 -19.61
CA PRO A 324 -12.22 -11.75 -19.48
C PRO A 324 -11.39 -12.24 -20.69
N HIS A 325 -11.45 -11.57 -21.83
CA HIS A 325 -10.66 -11.92 -23.03
C HIS A 325 -9.16 -11.59 -22.89
N LEU A 326 -8.80 -10.78 -21.89
CA LEU A 326 -7.41 -10.45 -21.54
C LEU A 326 -6.78 -11.51 -20.61
N PHE A 327 -7.60 -12.33 -19.96
CA PHE A 327 -7.15 -13.37 -19.03
C PHE A 327 -6.51 -14.54 -19.75
N ARG A 328 -5.52 -15.16 -19.10
CA ARG A 328 -4.64 -16.17 -19.71
C ARG A 328 -4.81 -17.54 -19.06
N PHE A 329 -5.40 -17.62 -17.86
CA PHE A 329 -5.42 -18.83 -17.03
C PHE A 329 -6.83 -19.44 -16.86
N GLN A 330 -7.78 -19.07 -17.72
CA GLN A 330 -9.19 -19.46 -17.58
C GLN A 330 -9.50 -20.95 -17.76
N SER A 331 -8.65 -21.71 -18.47
CA SER A 331 -8.85 -23.15 -18.68
C SER A 331 -7.53 -23.89 -18.59
N PRO A 332 -7.52 -25.19 -18.20
CA PRO A 332 -6.29 -25.99 -18.11
C PRO A 332 -5.47 -25.99 -19.41
N LYS A 333 -6.14 -25.96 -20.57
CA LYS A 333 -5.50 -25.87 -21.89
C LYS A 333 -4.82 -24.52 -22.13
N CYS A 334 -5.37 -23.43 -21.59
CA CYS A 334 -4.74 -22.11 -21.66
C CYS A 334 -3.53 -22.05 -20.71
N VAL A 335 -3.68 -22.58 -19.49
CA VAL A 335 -2.60 -22.65 -18.49
C VAL A 335 -1.39 -23.42 -19.04
N SER A 336 -1.60 -24.57 -19.67
CA SER A 336 -0.51 -25.38 -20.24
C SER A 336 0.26 -24.70 -21.38
N ASN A 337 -0.30 -23.65 -21.98
CA ASN A 337 0.34 -22.89 -23.05
C ASN A 337 1.04 -21.64 -22.53
N ASN A 338 0.88 -21.29 -21.25
CA ASN A 338 1.54 -20.16 -20.64
C ASN A 338 2.85 -20.65 -20.01
N ASN A 339 3.97 -20.41 -20.69
CA ASN A 339 5.29 -20.61 -20.11
C ASN A 339 5.60 -19.41 -19.22
N LEU A 340 5.50 -19.59 -17.90
CA LEU A 340 5.93 -18.57 -16.94
C LEU A 340 7.45 -18.43 -17.03
N ALA A 341 7.92 -17.21 -17.22
CA ALA A 341 9.34 -16.89 -17.31
C ALA A 341 9.65 -15.68 -16.43
N LEU A 342 10.86 -15.64 -15.90
CA LEU A 342 11.38 -14.45 -15.21
C LEU A 342 11.50 -13.29 -16.20
N PRO A 343 11.46 -12.03 -15.72
CA PRO A 343 11.77 -10.88 -16.56
C PRO A 343 13.11 -11.05 -17.29
N SER A 344 13.12 -10.85 -18.60
CA SER A 344 14.26 -11.04 -19.48
C SER A 344 14.28 -9.97 -20.57
N LYS A 345 15.36 -9.93 -21.36
CA LYS A 345 15.47 -9.04 -22.53
C LYS A 345 14.58 -9.45 -23.69
N ARG A 346 13.89 -10.60 -23.59
CA ARG A 346 13.17 -11.23 -24.68
C ARG A 346 11.68 -11.30 -24.35
N LEU A 347 10.86 -10.80 -25.27
CA LEU A 347 9.42 -10.95 -25.22
C LEU A 347 8.95 -11.88 -26.34
N TYR A 348 8.18 -12.91 -26.01
CA TYR A 348 7.37 -13.62 -26.97
C TYR A 348 6.12 -12.81 -27.28
N PHE A 349 5.81 -12.65 -28.57
CA PHE A 349 4.56 -12.06 -29.02
C PHE A 349 3.71 -13.08 -29.76
N CYS A 350 2.40 -12.98 -29.59
CA CYS A 350 1.43 -13.72 -30.39
C CYS A 350 0.23 -12.84 -30.77
N GLN A 351 -0.66 -13.44 -31.56
CA GLN A 351 -1.86 -12.81 -32.10
C GLN A 351 -1.62 -11.67 -33.09
N ALA A 352 -0.39 -11.51 -33.60
CA ALA A 352 -0.11 -10.56 -34.66
C ALA A 352 -0.83 -10.98 -35.97
N PRO A 353 -1.34 -10.04 -36.78
CA PRO A 353 -1.88 -10.36 -38.10
C PRO A 353 -0.89 -11.13 -38.97
N LYS A 354 -1.36 -11.94 -39.94
CA LYS A 354 -0.45 -12.69 -40.84
C LYS A 354 0.49 -11.79 -41.64
N ASN A 355 0.01 -10.60 -41.98
CA ASN A 355 0.76 -9.59 -42.73
C ASN A 355 1.49 -8.60 -41.83
N ALA A 356 1.55 -8.85 -40.51
CA ALA A 356 2.33 -8.04 -39.61
C ALA A 356 3.81 -8.09 -40.00
N THR A 357 4.44 -6.92 -40.04
CA THR A 357 5.85 -6.76 -40.39
C THR A 357 6.67 -6.36 -39.18
N THR A 358 7.97 -6.64 -39.22
CA THR A 358 8.92 -6.18 -38.19
C THR A 358 8.85 -4.68 -37.96
N ALA A 359 8.76 -3.88 -39.04
CA ALA A 359 8.66 -2.42 -38.96
C ALA A 359 7.39 -1.95 -38.23
N GLN A 360 6.26 -2.64 -38.42
CA GLN A 360 5.02 -2.32 -37.70
C GLN A 360 5.14 -2.61 -36.20
N ILE A 361 5.72 -3.76 -35.83
CA ILE A 361 5.95 -4.08 -34.41
C ILE A 361 6.90 -3.06 -33.80
N MET A 362 8.05 -2.78 -34.43
CA MET A 362 8.99 -1.78 -33.93
C MET A 362 8.34 -0.41 -33.73
N ARG A 363 7.50 0.03 -34.68
CA ARG A 363 6.77 1.30 -34.58
C ARG A 363 5.78 1.33 -33.42
N ILE A 364 5.09 0.21 -33.12
CA ILE A 364 4.19 0.14 -31.95
C ILE A 364 4.98 0.40 -30.67
N PHE A 365 6.14 -0.24 -30.51
CA PHE A 365 6.98 -0.03 -29.32
C PHE A 365 7.55 1.39 -29.25
N GLU A 366 7.97 1.95 -30.38
CA GLU A 366 8.45 3.33 -30.44
C GLU A 366 7.35 4.33 -30.04
N GLU A 367 6.14 4.16 -30.58
CA GLU A 367 5.01 5.08 -30.39
C GLU A 367 4.41 4.99 -28.97
N TYR A 368 4.25 3.78 -28.43
CA TYR A 368 3.58 3.57 -27.15
C TYR A 368 4.55 3.55 -25.97
N ALA A 369 5.75 3.01 -26.15
CA ALA A 369 6.69 2.78 -25.05
C ALA A 369 7.93 3.68 -25.11
N GLY A 370 8.16 4.39 -26.23
CA GLY A 370 9.37 5.19 -26.42
C GLY A 370 10.65 4.34 -26.50
N VAL A 371 10.53 3.03 -26.70
CA VAL A 371 11.64 2.09 -26.85
C VAL A 371 11.56 1.39 -28.19
N VAL A 372 12.70 1.12 -28.83
CA VAL A 372 12.74 0.41 -30.11
C VAL A 372 13.40 -0.94 -29.90
N PRO A 373 12.73 -2.06 -30.23
CA PRO A 373 13.34 -3.37 -30.12
C PRO A 373 14.60 -3.48 -30.99
N HIS A 374 15.65 -4.11 -30.45
CA HIS A 374 16.86 -4.46 -31.17
C HIS A 374 16.54 -5.39 -32.36
N ARG A 375 15.65 -6.38 -32.14
CA ARG A 375 15.30 -7.37 -33.17
C ARG A 375 13.90 -7.92 -32.97
N VAL A 376 13.22 -8.21 -34.09
CA VAL A 376 11.94 -8.94 -34.12
C VAL A 376 12.08 -10.14 -35.05
N ILE A 377 11.78 -11.33 -34.54
CA ILE A 377 11.92 -12.61 -35.23
C ILE A 377 10.56 -13.28 -35.27
N PHE A 378 9.99 -13.46 -36.46
CA PHE A 378 8.76 -14.24 -36.65
C PHE A 378 9.07 -15.73 -36.68
N PHE A 379 8.24 -16.53 -36.03
CA PHE A 379 8.31 -17.98 -36.14
C PHE A 379 7.69 -18.45 -37.45
N ASP A 380 8.41 -19.32 -38.16
CA ASP A 380 7.90 -19.86 -39.42
C ASP A 380 6.78 -20.86 -39.12
N SER A 381 5.57 -20.51 -39.54
CA SER A 381 4.44 -21.43 -39.50
C SER A 381 4.73 -22.50 -40.55
N GLY A 382 5.20 -23.68 -40.15
CA GLY A 382 5.51 -24.80 -41.05
C GLY A 382 4.31 -25.29 -41.90
N ARG A 383 4.19 -26.60 -42.19
CA ARG A 383 3.16 -27.19 -43.08
C ARG A 383 1.66 -26.85 -42.77
N ASN A 384 1.37 -26.05 -41.75
CA ASN A 384 0.06 -25.52 -41.36
C ASN A 384 -0.19 -24.04 -41.76
N LYS A 385 0.52 -23.51 -42.76
CA LYS A 385 0.39 -22.12 -43.28
C LYS A 385 -1.05 -21.68 -43.61
N GLU A 386 -1.91 -22.62 -44.02
CA GLU A 386 -3.30 -22.33 -44.40
C GLU A 386 -4.26 -22.20 -43.21
N ARG A 387 -3.95 -22.76 -42.03
CA ARG A 387 -4.90 -22.83 -40.89
C ARG A 387 -4.71 -21.76 -39.81
N SER A 388 -3.48 -21.30 -39.52
CA SER A 388 -3.28 -20.26 -38.49
C SER A 388 -3.60 -18.89 -39.05
N SER A 389 -4.57 -18.16 -38.48
CA SER A 389 -4.93 -16.79 -38.87
C SER A 389 -3.94 -15.72 -38.37
N ASN A 390 -3.05 -16.07 -37.43
CA ASN A 390 -2.20 -15.12 -36.72
C ASN A 390 -0.74 -15.60 -36.73
N SER A 391 0.18 -14.66 -36.57
CA SER A 391 1.63 -14.85 -36.45
C SER A 391 2.10 -14.66 -35.01
N SER A 392 3.26 -15.23 -34.70
CA SER A 392 3.93 -15.13 -33.40
C SER A 392 5.45 -15.12 -33.59
N GLY A 393 6.18 -14.77 -32.54
CA GLY A 393 7.63 -14.66 -32.60
C GLY A 393 8.26 -14.12 -31.33
N ILE A 394 9.52 -13.69 -31.44
CA ILE A 394 10.33 -13.10 -30.35
C ILE A 394 10.71 -11.67 -30.69
N ILE A 395 10.68 -10.81 -29.68
CA ILE A 395 11.17 -9.44 -29.67
C ILE A 395 12.33 -9.40 -28.69
N ILE A 396 13.44 -8.79 -29.08
CA ILE A 396 14.68 -8.70 -28.28
C ILE A 396 14.99 -7.23 -28.06
N PHE A 397 15.30 -6.87 -26.82
CA PHE A 397 15.72 -5.54 -26.38
C PHE A 397 17.18 -5.54 -25.91
N ASP A 398 17.77 -4.36 -25.76
CA ASP A 398 19.16 -4.25 -25.30
C ASP A 398 19.27 -4.45 -23.78
N SER A 399 18.20 -4.15 -23.04
CA SER A 399 18.10 -4.31 -21.59
C SER A 399 16.80 -4.97 -21.13
N ILE A 400 16.79 -5.49 -19.90
CA ILE A 400 15.59 -6.05 -19.26
C ILE A 400 14.59 -4.91 -18.98
N ASP A 401 15.07 -3.73 -18.59
CA ASP A 401 14.26 -2.55 -18.30
C ASP A 401 13.46 -2.10 -19.53
N GLU A 402 14.08 -2.07 -20.73
CA GLU A 402 13.40 -1.77 -21.99
C GLU A 402 12.35 -2.83 -22.35
N ALA A 403 12.65 -4.11 -22.13
CA ALA A 403 11.70 -5.18 -22.35
C ALA A 403 10.51 -5.08 -21.39
N ILE A 404 10.74 -4.73 -20.12
CA ILE A 404 9.66 -4.48 -19.15
C ILE A 404 8.86 -3.25 -19.59
N GLU A 405 9.48 -2.12 -19.92
CA GLU A 405 8.75 -0.92 -20.39
C GLU A 405 7.89 -1.24 -21.61
N GLY A 406 8.48 -1.92 -22.60
CA GLY A 406 7.78 -2.39 -23.79
C GLY A 406 6.59 -3.29 -23.43
N LEU A 407 6.76 -4.23 -22.50
CA LEU A 407 5.67 -5.08 -22.01
C LEU A 407 4.57 -4.26 -21.32
N LEU A 408 4.93 -3.35 -20.42
CA LEU A 408 3.98 -2.53 -19.66
C LEU A 408 3.11 -1.67 -20.57
N MET A 409 3.70 -1.12 -21.63
CA MET A 409 3.05 -0.15 -22.53
C MET A 409 2.38 -0.79 -23.75
N CYS A 410 2.95 -1.88 -24.30
CA CYS A 410 2.50 -2.45 -25.57
C CYS A 410 1.64 -3.72 -25.43
N ASN A 411 1.59 -4.35 -24.25
CA ASN A 411 0.76 -5.52 -24.05
C ASN A 411 -0.73 -5.12 -24.18
N HIS A 412 -1.45 -5.88 -25.00
CA HIS A 412 -2.83 -5.66 -25.42
C HIS A 412 -3.07 -4.45 -26.35
N VAL A 413 -2.02 -3.82 -26.89
CA VAL A 413 -2.18 -2.77 -27.93
C VAL A 413 -2.69 -3.39 -29.23
N PRO A 414 -3.72 -2.81 -29.88
CA PRO A 414 -4.22 -3.30 -31.16
C PRO A 414 -3.26 -3.00 -32.32
N PHE A 415 -3.13 -3.93 -33.27
CA PHE A 415 -2.31 -3.72 -34.47
C PHE A 415 -2.93 -2.73 -35.49
N ALA A 416 -4.25 -2.51 -35.47
CA ALA A 416 -4.96 -1.57 -36.35
C ALA A 416 -6.36 -1.19 -35.80
N ASN A 417 -6.96 -0.12 -36.34
CA ASN A 417 -8.29 0.43 -36.01
C ASN A 417 -9.50 -0.49 -36.31
N LYS A 418 -9.33 -1.81 -36.46
CA LYS A 418 -10.45 -2.73 -36.71
C LYS A 418 -10.33 -4.03 -35.89
N ARG A 419 -11.40 -4.26 -35.11
CA ARG A 419 -11.79 -5.44 -34.33
C ARG A 419 -10.96 -5.73 -33.07
N GLN A 420 -11.70 -6.02 -32.00
CA GLN A 420 -11.29 -6.36 -30.64
C GLN A 420 -10.39 -7.62 -30.51
N TYR A 421 -9.91 -8.21 -31.62
CA TYR A 421 -9.32 -9.55 -31.65
C TYR A 421 -7.86 -9.61 -32.16
N ASP A 422 -7.32 -8.53 -32.72
CA ASP A 422 -5.93 -8.46 -33.20
C ASP A 422 -5.08 -7.57 -32.27
N MET A 423 -5.02 -7.96 -30.99
CA MET A 423 -4.21 -7.30 -29.98
C MET A 423 -2.89 -8.01 -29.78
N LEU A 424 -1.83 -7.25 -29.61
CA LEU A 424 -0.51 -7.77 -29.28
C LEU A 424 -0.55 -8.43 -27.90
N LYS A 425 -0.32 -9.74 -27.82
CA LYS A 425 -0.15 -10.44 -26.54
C LYS A 425 1.31 -10.76 -26.33
N LEU A 426 1.88 -10.15 -25.30
CA LEU A 426 3.29 -10.27 -24.95
C LEU A 426 3.48 -11.19 -23.76
N SER A 427 4.61 -11.87 -23.68
CA SER A 427 5.08 -12.62 -22.51
C SER A 427 6.60 -12.60 -22.43
N PHE A 428 7.18 -12.72 -21.25
CA PHE A 428 8.63 -12.98 -21.18
C PHE A 428 8.96 -14.31 -21.85
N ALA A 429 10.11 -14.34 -22.50
CA ALA A 429 10.69 -15.55 -23.07
C ALA A 429 12.00 -15.85 -22.34
N LEU A 430 12.35 -17.13 -22.24
CA LEU A 430 13.65 -17.52 -21.69
C LEU A 430 14.76 -16.94 -22.54
N ASP A 431 15.81 -16.45 -21.89
CA ASP A 431 17.08 -16.20 -22.57
C ASP A 431 17.65 -17.56 -22.94
N ASP A 432 17.89 -17.80 -24.23
CA ASP A 432 18.72 -18.93 -24.62
C ASP A 432 20.09 -18.66 -24.00
N GLU A 433 20.56 -19.52 -23.08
CA GLU A 433 21.95 -19.47 -22.67
C GLU A 433 22.82 -19.44 -23.93
N GLU A 434 23.86 -18.62 -23.91
CA GLU A 434 24.85 -18.49 -24.98
C GLU A 434 25.38 -19.87 -25.41
N ASN A 435 24.68 -20.52 -26.34
CA ASN A 435 25.27 -21.56 -27.16
C ASN A 435 26.17 -20.85 -28.17
N HIS A 436 27.33 -20.41 -27.68
CA HIS A 436 28.54 -20.35 -28.50
C HIS A 436 28.79 -21.76 -29.03
N ASN A 437 28.18 -22.06 -30.18
CA ASN A 437 28.62 -23.07 -31.15
C ASN A 437 27.88 -22.80 -32.46
N GLU A 438 28.37 -21.82 -33.21
CA GLU A 438 27.94 -21.51 -34.59
C GLU A 438 28.34 -22.60 -35.62
N ASP A 439 28.85 -23.77 -35.23
CA ASP A 439 29.45 -24.74 -36.16
C ASP A 439 28.87 -26.16 -36.12
N ASN A 440 27.55 -26.37 -35.94
CA ASN A 440 26.99 -27.73 -36.09
C ASN A 440 25.55 -27.85 -36.62
N ILE A 441 25.20 -27.08 -37.65
CA ILE A 441 24.05 -27.42 -38.53
C ILE A 441 24.53 -27.53 -39.99
N LYS A 442 25.47 -28.44 -40.22
CA LYS A 442 25.72 -29.09 -41.53
C LYS A 442 26.24 -30.51 -41.34
N SER A 443 25.40 -31.41 -40.85
CA SER A 443 25.44 -32.84 -41.23
C SER A 443 24.39 -33.60 -40.46
N SER A 444 23.26 -33.89 -41.12
CA SER A 444 22.53 -35.16 -41.01
C SER A 444 21.42 -35.11 -42.04
N SER A 445 21.73 -35.74 -43.16
CA SER A 445 20.88 -36.10 -44.29
C SER A 445 19.57 -36.77 -43.87
#